data_AF-A0AAD5BUS6-F1
#
_entry.id   AF-A0AAD5BUS6-F1
#
_cell.length_a   1.000
_cell.length_b   1.000
_cell.length_c   1.000
_cell.angle_alpha   90.00
_cell.angle_beta   90.00
_cell.angle_gamma   90.00
#
_symmetry.space_group_name_H-M   'P 1'
#
loop_
_entity.id
_entity.type
_entity.pdbx_description
1 polymer ?
#
loop_
_entity_poly.entity_id
_entity_poly.type
_entity_poly.pdbx_seq_one_letter_code
_entity_poly.pdbx_strand_id
1 'polypeptide(L)'
;MAGKFKNCITICCAKKPPVVEEDMATNGKPIHIDDAINGLKKLLSEKEDLNAVAVEKIKQLTAELEGGDGGEFNPVKRIRDGFARFKKEKYEANPTLYGELAKGQSPKFLVFACADSRVCPSHVLDFQPGEAFVVRNIANMVPPYDTIKHSGAGAAIEYAVVHLKVENIVVIGHSCCGGIKGLMSIPDDGTTARQEAVNVSLGNLLTYPFVREAVVNKKLSLKGGHYDFVNGSFDLWNLDFGVSPSLI
;
A
#
# COMPACT_ATOMS: atom_id res chain seq x y z
N MET A 1 -1.66 -60.42 -7.59
CA MET A 1 -2.64 -60.73 -6.52
C MET A 1 -2.27 -59.87 -5.32
N ALA A 2 -2.87 -58.70 -5.10
CA ALA A 2 -4.21 -58.46 -4.57
C ALA A 2 -4.42 -59.11 -3.18
N GLY A 3 -4.40 -58.28 -2.12
CA GLY A 3 -4.60 -58.72 -0.74
C GLY A 3 -4.94 -57.57 0.22
N LYS A 4 -6.12 -56.96 -0.01
CA LYS A 4 -7.05 -56.29 0.93
C LYS A 4 -6.53 -55.97 2.35
N PHE A 5 -6.48 -54.69 2.71
CA PHE A 5 -6.76 -54.25 4.07
C PHE A 5 -8.13 -53.56 4.13
N LYS A 6 -8.93 -54.06 5.07
CA LYS A 6 -10.34 -53.73 5.31
C LYS A 6 -10.47 -52.41 6.08
N ASN A 7 -11.53 -51.67 5.76
CA ASN A 7 -12.08 -50.58 6.56
C ASN A 7 -12.24 -50.99 8.03
N CYS A 8 -11.69 -50.17 8.93
CA CYS A 8 -12.22 -50.02 10.28
C CYS A 8 -12.54 -48.54 10.49
N ILE A 9 -13.83 -48.24 10.38
CA ILE A 9 -14.43 -46.99 10.81
C ILE A 9 -14.30 -46.96 12.33
N THR A 10 -13.46 -46.07 12.85
CA THR A 10 -13.55 -45.66 14.25
C THR A 10 -13.68 -44.16 14.27
N ILE A 11 -14.92 -43.75 14.56
CA ILE A 11 -15.35 -42.40 14.87
C ILE A 11 -14.57 -41.94 16.11
N CYS A 12 -13.58 -41.08 15.91
CA CYS A 12 -13.04 -40.25 16.97
C CYS A 12 -13.65 -38.86 16.83
N CYS A 13 -14.71 -38.62 17.60
CA CYS A 13 -15.28 -37.32 17.87
C CYS A 13 -14.24 -36.40 18.50
N ALA A 14 -13.49 -35.66 17.68
CA ALA A 14 -12.79 -34.46 18.13
C ALA A 14 -13.80 -33.31 18.09
N LYS A 15 -14.32 -32.94 19.26
CA LYS A 15 -15.13 -31.73 19.46
C LYS A 15 -14.37 -30.54 18.87
N LYS A 16 -15.04 -29.79 17.98
CA LYS A 16 -14.58 -28.46 17.56
C LYS A 16 -14.22 -27.65 18.81
N PRO A 17 -13.07 -26.95 18.83
CA PRO A 17 -12.84 -25.98 19.89
C PRO A 17 -13.97 -24.94 19.84
N PRO A 18 -14.45 -24.46 21.01
CA PRO A 18 -15.49 -23.45 21.04
C PRO A 18 -14.97 -22.21 20.31
N VAL A 19 -15.75 -21.75 19.33
CA VAL A 19 -15.61 -20.41 18.80
C VAL A 19 -15.92 -19.50 19.97
N VAL A 20 -14.91 -18.84 20.52
CA VAL A 20 -15.11 -17.72 21.43
C VAL A 20 -15.56 -16.59 20.51
N GLU A 21 -16.87 -16.38 20.43
CA GLU A 21 -17.39 -15.07 20.04
C GLU A 21 -16.95 -14.11 21.14
N GLU A 22 -15.86 -13.38 20.90
CA GLU A 22 -15.49 -12.26 21.73
C GLU A 22 -16.51 -11.15 21.47
N ASP A 23 -17.50 -11.06 22.36
CA ASP A 23 -18.37 -9.91 22.53
C ASP A 23 -17.51 -8.66 22.71
N MET A 24 -17.33 -7.90 21.62
CA MET A 24 -16.85 -6.52 21.68
C MET A 24 -17.97 -5.64 22.27
N ALA A 25 -18.20 -5.77 23.57
CA ALA A 25 -18.96 -4.81 24.35
C ALA A 25 -18.16 -3.51 24.46
N THR A 26 -18.24 -2.69 23.40
CA THR A 26 -18.00 -1.26 23.55
C THR A 26 -19.12 -0.72 24.44
N ASN A 27 -18.78 -0.16 25.60
CA ASN A 27 -19.71 0.49 26.54
C ASN A 27 -20.23 1.84 25.98
N GLY A 28 -20.53 1.90 24.70
CA GLY A 28 -21.25 2.97 24.03
C GLY A 28 -22.30 2.35 23.14
N LYS A 29 -23.55 2.78 23.27
CA LYS A 29 -24.64 2.38 22.37
C LYS A 29 -24.13 2.55 20.92
N PRO A 30 -24.22 1.53 20.04
CA PRO A 30 -23.84 1.70 18.64
C PRO A 30 -24.64 2.87 18.06
N ILE A 31 -23.94 3.91 17.63
CA ILE A 31 -24.57 5.09 17.03
C ILE A 31 -25.04 4.66 15.65
N HIS A 32 -26.34 4.45 15.50
CA HIS A 32 -26.95 4.26 14.20
C HIS A 32 -26.82 5.55 13.39
N ILE A 33 -26.51 5.45 12.09
CA ILE A 33 -26.42 6.62 11.19
C ILE A 33 -27.71 7.45 11.25
N ASP A 34 -28.86 6.78 11.38
CA ASP A 34 -30.16 7.44 11.55
C ASP A 34 -30.24 8.25 12.87
N ASP A 35 -29.67 7.75 13.96
CA ASP A 35 -29.59 8.47 15.24
C ASP A 35 -28.71 9.72 15.11
N ALA A 36 -27.62 9.65 14.33
CA ALA A 36 -26.74 10.79 14.06
C ALA A 36 -27.42 11.85 13.16
N ILE A 37 -28.11 11.41 12.11
CA ILE A 37 -28.89 12.28 11.22
C ILE A 37 -29.99 13.00 12.01
N ASN A 38 -30.72 12.27 12.85
CA ASN A 38 -31.77 12.83 13.69
C ASN A 38 -31.19 13.85 14.70
N GLY A 39 -30.03 13.57 15.28
CA GLY A 39 -29.32 14.52 16.15
C GLY A 39 -28.95 15.82 15.44
N LEU A 40 -28.43 15.74 14.21
CA LEU A 40 -28.08 16.93 13.41
C LEU A 40 -29.32 17.75 13.00
N LYS A 41 -30.41 17.08 12.58
CA LYS A 41 -31.69 17.73 12.29
C LYS A 41 -32.27 18.44 13.49
N LYS A 42 -32.18 17.80 14.67
CA LYS A 42 -32.64 18.39 15.94
C LYS A 42 -31.83 19.62 16.31
N LEU A 43 -30.50 19.58 16.15
CA LEU A 43 -29.63 20.74 16.36
C LEU A 43 -29.97 21.90 15.43
N LEU A 44 -30.33 21.61 14.18
CA LEU A 44 -30.81 22.63 13.23
C LEU A 44 -32.16 23.25 13.64
N SER A 45 -33.05 22.48 14.27
CA SER A 45 -34.36 22.99 14.69
C SER A 45 -34.35 23.73 16.03
N GLU A 46 -33.41 23.40 16.93
CA GLU A 46 -33.43 23.91 18.32
C GLU A 46 -32.48 25.08 18.57
N LYS A 47 -31.50 25.33 17.69
CA LYS A 47 -30.53 26.42 17.87
C LYS A 47 -30.71 27.51 16.82
N GLU A 48 -31.58 28.46 17.13
CA GLU A 48 -31.85 29.65 16.30
C GLU A 48 -30.62 30.57 16.17
N ASP A 49 -29.67 30.51 17.12
CA ASP A 49 -28.43 31.33 17.14
C ASP A 49 -27.24 30.71 16.38
N LEU A 50 -27.46 29.65 15.60
CA LEU A 50 -26.40 29.09 14.76
C LEU A 50 -26.05 30.08 13.63
N ASN A 51 -24.78 30.43 13.50
CA ASN A 51 -24.34 31.25 12.37
C ASN A 51 -24.59 30.51 11.04
N ALA A 52 -24.80 31.27 9.96
CA ALA A 52 -25.15 30.71 8.64
C ALA A 52 -24.13 29.68 8.14
N VAL A 53 -22.86 29.82 8.50
CA VAL A 53 -21.78 28.90 8.13
C VAL A 53 -21.93 27.54 8.83
N ALA A 54 -22.33 27.53 10.10
CA ALA A 54 -22.57 26.31 10.87
C ALA A 54 -23.81 25.57 10.38
N VAL A 55 -24.89 26.31 10.08
CA VAL A 55 -26.12 25.75 9.47
C VAL A 55 -25.81 25.06 8.15
N GLU A 56 -25.01 25.69 7.29
CA GLU A 56 -24.67 25.14 5.98
C GLU A 56 -23.81 23.87 6.10
N LYS A 57 -22.81 23.86 7.00
CA LYS A 57 -22.01 22.66 7.28
C LYS A 57 -22.83 21.51 7.83
N ILE A 58 -23.79 21.78 8.73
CA ILE A 58 -24.66 20.74 9.29
C ILE A 58 -25.58 20.18 8.22
N LYS A 59 -26.14 21.02 7.33
CA LYS A 59 -26.93 20.56 6.19
C LYS A 59 -26.10 19.69 5.24
N GLN A 60 -24.87 20.10 4.95
CA GLN A 60 -23.96 19.34 4.09
C GLN A 60 -23.62 17.96 4.70
N LEU A 61 -23.27 17.92 5.99
CA LEU A 61 -22.99 16.66 6.70
C LEU A 61 -24.23 15.76 6.79
N THR A 62 -25.40 16.34 7.02
CA THR A 62 -26.67 15.60 7.03
C THR A 62 -26.94 14.99 5.66
N ALA A 63 -26.74 15.74 4.57
CA ALA A 63 -26.91 15.23 3.21
C ALA A 63 -25.87 14.17 2.83
N GLU A 64 -24.64 14.27 3.33
CA GLU A 64 -23.60 13.25 3.15
C GLU A 64 -23.93 11.96 3.92
N LEU A 65 -24.54 12.08 5.10
CA LEU A 65 -24.97 10.93 5.93
C LEU A 65 -26.27 10.29 5.42
N GLU A 66 -27.23 11.10 4.96
CA GLU A 66 -28.47 10.65 4.31
C GLU A 66 -28.21 10.09 2.91
N GLY A 67 -27.15 10.56 2.25
CA GLY A 67 -26.59 10.02 1.01
C GLY A 67 -25.86 8.69 1.20
N GLY A 68 -26.25 7.90 2.21
CA GLY A 68 -25.96 6.46 2.27
C GLY A 68 -26.46 5.82 0.98
N ASP A 69 -25.54 5.56 0.07
CA ASP A 69 -25.79 5.31 -1.34
C ASP A 69 -26.59 4.00 -1.55
N GLY A 70 -27.92 4.13 -1.60
CA GLY A 70 -28.77 3.23 -2.37
C GLY A 70 -28.73 3.54 -3.88
N GLY A 71 -27.92 4.51 -4.31
CA GLY A 71 -27.64 4.81 -5.70
C GLY A 71 -26.56 3.90 -6.27
N GLU A 72 -26.63 3.67 -7.57
CA GLU A 72 -25.63 2.90 -8.30
C GLU A 72 -24.29 3.67 -8.34
N PHE A 73 -23.19 3.00 -7.98
CA PHE A 73 -21.85 3.58 -8.02
C PHE A 73 -21.55 4.14 -9.42
N ASN A 74 -21.30 5.46 -9.50
CA ASN A 74 -20.93 6.12 -10.74
C ASN A 74 -19.40 6.37 -10.80
N PRO A 75 -18.63 5.58 -11.58
CA PRO A 75 -17.17 5.71 -11.65
C PRO A 75 -16.72 7.05 -12.22
N VAL A 76 -17.45 7.58 -13.21
CA VAL A 76 -17.11 8.85 -13.86
C VAL A 76 -17.27 10.01 -12.87
N LYS A 77 -18.36 10.03 -12.12
CA LYS A 77 -18.60 11.03 -11.07
C LYS A 77 -17.53 10.94 -9.99
N ARG A 78 -17.21 9.74 -9.50
CA ARG A 78 -16.17 9.53 -8.47
C ARG A 78 -14.80 10.07 -8.89
N ILE A 79 -14.40 9.89 -10.16
CA ILE A 79 -13.12 10.41 -10.68
C ILE A 79 -13.15 11.94 -10.78
N ARG A 80 -14.22 12.52 -11.35
CA ARG A 80 -14.37 13.97 -11.51
C ARG A 80 -14.37 14.70 -10.16
N ASP A 81 -15.18 14.24 -9.22
CA ASP A 81 -15.30 14.85 -7.90
C ASP A 81 -13.97 14.70 -7.11
N GLY A 82 -13.30 13.56 -7.25
CA GLY A 82 -11.99 13.33 -6.66
C GLY A 82 -10.92 14.30 -7.18
N PHE A 83 -10.86 14.53 -8.50
CA PHE A 83 -9.94 15.50 -9.08
C PHE A 83 -10.30 16.94 -8.69
N ALA A 84 -11.59 17.28 -8.66
CA ALA A 84 -12.04 18.61 -8.22
C ALA A 84 -11.60 18.91 -6.78
N ARG A 85 -11.70 17.94 -5.87
CA ARG A 85 -11.17 18.06 -4.50
C ARG A 85 -9.65 18.22 -4.49
N PHE A 86 -8.91 17.35 -5.19
CA PHE A 86 -7.45 17.48 -5.31
C PHE A 86 -7.04 18.88 -5.82
N LYS A 87 -7.70 19.36 -6.87
CA LYS A 87 -7.42 20.67 -7.47
C LYS A 87 -7.59 21.78 -6.45
N LYS A 88 -8.73 21.82 -5.76
CA LYS A 88 -9.05 22.87 -4.78
C LYS A 88 -8.19 22.79 -3.52
N GLU A 89 -8.10 21.60 -2.94
CA GLU A 89 -7.55 21.42 -1.57
C GLU A 89 -6.04 21.22 -1.55
N LYS A 90 -5.43 20.78 -2.67
CA LYS A 90 -3.99 20.51 -2.75
C LYS A 90 -3.31 21.39 -3.78
N TYR A 91 -3.76 21.37 -5.03
CA TYR A 91 -3.09 22.08 -6.13
C TYR A 91 -3.13 23.60 -5.96
N GLU A 92 -4.34 24.18 -5.88
CA GLU A 92 -4.56 25.62 -5.74
C GLU A 92 -4.12 26.15 -4.37
N ALA A 93 -4.14 25.29 -3.34
CA ALA A 93 -3.66 25.63 -2.00
C ALA A 93 -2.13 25.70 -1.89
N ASN A 94 -1.37 25.14 -2.84
CA ASN A 94 0.10 25.09 -2.81
C ASN A 94 0.73 25.56 -4.14
N PRO A 95 0.45 26.80 -4.59
CA PRO A 95 0.84 27.27 -5.92
C PRO A 95 2.36 27.27 -6.15
N THR A 96 3.15 27.57 -5.11
CA THR A 96 4.61 27.52 -5.19
C THR A 96 5.11 26.10 -5.45
N LEU A 97 4.61 25.11 -4.70
CA LEU A 97 5.01 23.71 -4.86
C LEU A 97 4.70 23.20 -6.27
N TYR A 98 3.45 23.34 -6.71
CA TYR A 98 3.04 22.86 -8.02
C TYR A 98 3.62 23.69 -9.17
N GLY A 99 3.92 24.97 -8.94
CA GLY A 99 4.66 25.82 -9.88
C GLY A 99 6.09 25.33 -10.12
N GLU A 100 6.79 24.86 -9.08
CA GLU A 100 8.11 24.23 -9.25
C GLU A 100 8.02 22.84 -9.86
N LEU A 101 7.07 22.00 -9.41
CA LEU A 101 6.87 20.65 -9.97
C LEU A 101 6.51 20.67 -11.46
N ALA A 102 5.86 21.73 -11.95
CA ALA A 102 5.58 21.90 -13.37
C ALA A 102 6.85 22.10 -14.23
N LYS A 103 7.97 22.52 -13.63
CA LYS A 103 9.25 22.72 -14.34
C LYS A 103 10.08 21.43 -14.42
N GLY A 104 9.86 20.49 -13.50
CA GLY A 104 10.60 19.23 -13.46
C GLY A 104 10.42 18.47 -12.14
N GLN A 105 11.13 17.34 -12.03
CA GLN A 105 11.12 16.49 -10.84
C GLN A 105 12.54 16.06 -10.48
N SER A 106 12.81 15.91 -9.18
CA SER A 106 14.07 15.40 -8.65
C SER A 106 13.83 14.53 -7.40
N PRO A 107 13.05 13.43 -7.52
CA PRO A 107 12.72 12.58 -6.40
C PRO A 107 13.97 11.94 -5.79
N LYS A 108 13.95 11.73 -4.47
CA LYS A 108 15.05 11.09 -3.75
C LYS A 108 14.87 9.58 -3.60
N PHE A 109 13.65 9.09 -3.85
CA PHE A 109 13.27 7.70 -3.68
C PHE A 109 12.75 7.10 -4.99
N LEU A 110 13.21 5.90 -5.33
CA LEU A 110 12.48 4.94 -6.14
C LEU A 110 11.79 3.96 -5.20
N VAL A 111 10.47 3.83 -5.32
CA VAL A 111 9.68 2.93 -4.47
C VAL A 111 9.05 1.83 -5.31
N PHE A 112 9.32 0.57 -4.98
CA PHE A 112 8.54 -0.58 -5.41
C PHE A 112 7.51 -0.92 -4.35
N ALA A 113 6.23 -0.84 -4.69
CA ALA A 113 5.12 -1.19 -3.81
C ALA A 113 4.12 -2.10 -4.52
N CYS A 114 3.27 -2.79 -3.78
CA CYS A 114 2.31 -3.70 -4.38
C CYS A 114 1.18 -2.92 -5.07
N ALA A 115 0.59 -3.50 -6.11
CA ALA A 115 -0.61 -2.99 -6.77
C ALA A 115 -1.87 -3.07 -5.87
N ASP A 116 -1.79 -3.74 -4.71
CA ASP A 116 -2.87 -3.84 -3.73
C ASP A 116 -3.44 -2.46 -3.34
N SER A 117 -4.76 -2.30 -3.39
CA SER A 117 -5.44 -1.02 -3.23
C SER A 117 -5.30 -0.42 -1.82
N ARG A 118 -4.87 -1.21 -0.82
CA ARG A 118 -4.77 -0.81 0.59
C ARG A 118 -3.44 -0.17 0.97
N VAL A 119 -2.42 -0.28 0.10
CA VAL A 119 -1.01 0.02 0.44
C VAL A 119 -0.38 1.07 -0.47
N CYS A 120 -1.15 2.12 -0.83
CA CYS A 120 -0.63 3.22 -1.61
C CYS A 120 0.56 3.87 -0.89
N PRO A 121 1.79 3.83 -1.44
CA PRO A 121 2.99 4.27 -0.70
C PRO A 121 2.93 5.76 -0.34
N SER A 122 2.32 6.60 -1.18
CA SER A 122 2.13 8.02 -0.85
C SER A 122 1.23 8.25 0.36
N HIS A 123 0.28 7.34 0.64
CA HIS A 123 -0.54 7.43 1.85
C HIS A 123 0.16 6.82 3.05
N VAL A 124 0.77 5.64 2.89
CA VAL A 124 1.38 4.89 3.99
C VAL A 124 2.60 5.62 4.56
N LEU A 125 3.40 6.27 3.70
CA LEU A 125 4.65 6.94 4.09
C LEU A 125 4.60 8.46 3.96
N ASP A 126 3.40 9.02 3.73
CA ASP A 126 3.17 10.47 3.57
C ASP A 126 4.08 11.15 2.53
N PHE A 127 4.41 10.45 1.43
CA PHE A 127 5.16 11.08 0.34
C PHE A 127 4.33 12.18 -0.33
N GLN A 128 4.92 13.35 -0.41
CA GLN A 128 4.43 14.49 -1.15
C GLN A 128 4.73 14.36 -2.66
N PRO A 129 3.99 15.06 -3.52
CA PRO A 129 4.27 15.10 -4.95
C PRO A 129 5.72 15.54 -5.22
N GLY A 130 6.44 14.73 -5.99
CA GLY A 130 7.85 14.98 -6.35
C GLY A 130 8.88 14.29 -5.47
N GLU A 131 8.50 13.65 -4.35
CA GLU A 131 9.47 13.00 -3.45
C GLU A 131 9.86 11.59 -3.88
N ALA A 132 8.90 10.81 -4.41
CA ALA A 132 9.10 9.42 -4.79
C ALA A 132 8.69 9.14 -6.24
N PHE A 133 9.58 8.51 -6.99
CA PHE A 133 9.27 7.85 -8.26
C PHE A 133 8.78 6.42 -7.96
N VAL A 134 7.54 6.09 -8.32
CA VAL A 134 6.87 4.88 -7.80
C VAL A 134 6.59 3.87 -8.91
N VAL A 135 6.98 2.61 -8.67
CA VAL A 135 6.59 1.45 -9.47
C VAL A 135 5.65 0.58 -8.63
N ARG A 136 4.48 0.26 -9.19
CA ARG A 136 3.52 -0.64 -8.55
C ARG A 136 3.22 -1.84 -9.42
N ASN A 137 3.45 -3.04 -8.88
CA ASN A 137 3.17 -4.30 -9.56
C ASN A 137 2.68 -5.36 -8.56
N ILE A 138 2.29 -6.53 -9.07
CA ILE A 138 1.81 -7.63 -8.22
C ILE A 138 2.96 -8.08 -7.32
N ALA A 139 2.70 -8.09 -6.01
CA ALA A 139 3.65 -8.51 -4.98
C ALA A 139 4.97 -7.70 -4.94
N ASN A 140 4.99 -6.45 -5.42
CA ASN A 140 6.13 -5.52 -5.31
C ASN A 140 7.47 -6.14 -5.73
N MET A 141 7.44 -7.00 -6.75
CA MET A 141 8.58 -7.79 -7.17
C MET A 141 9.50 -6.96 -8.05
N VAL A 142 10.80 -7.09 -7.82
CA VAL A 142 11.82 -6.63 -8.75
C VAL A 142 12.40 -7.83 -9.48
N PRO A 143 12.22 -7.97 -10.80
CA PRO A 143 12.84 -9.04 -11.56
C PRO A 143 14.35 -8.78 -11.76
N PRO A 144 15.15 -9.83 -12.00
CA PRO A 144 16.55 -9.65 -12.37
C PRO A 144 16.68 -8.90 -13.70
N TYR A 145 17.86 -8.33 -13.95
CA TYR A 145 18.17 -7.60 -15.17
C TYR A 145 18.03 -8.51 -16.39
N ASP A 146 17.08 -8.16 -17.27
CA ASP A 146 16.86 -8.81 -18.56
C ASP A 146 16.31 -7.77 -19.53
N THR A 147 17.04 -7.52 -20.62
CA THR A 147 16.69 -6.48 -21.61
C THR A 147 15.53 -6.86 -22.51
N ILE A 148 15.06 -8.11 -22.46
CA ILE A 148 14.01 -8.65 -23.33
C ILE A 148 12.73 -8.91 -22.53
N LYS A 149 12.83 -9.60 -21.39
CA LYS A 149 11.66 -10.10 -20.64
C LYS A 149 11.04 -9.09 -19.68
N HIS A 150 11.86 -8.19 -19.13
CA HIS A 150 11.47 -7.35 -17.99
C HIS A 150 11.68 -5.85 -18.28
N SER A 151 11.49 -5.45 -19.54
CA SER A 151 11.76 -4.10 -20.03
C SER A 151 11.02 -3.01 -19.26
N GLY A 152 9.79 -3.26 -18.77
CA GLY A 152 9.05 -2.29 -17.98
C GLY A 152 9.72 -1.95 -16.64
N ALA A 153 10.09 -2.96 -15.85
CA ALA A 153 10.78 -2.76 -14.58
C ALA A 153 12.19 -2.21 -14.82
N GLY A 154 12.92 -2.76 -15.79
CA GLY A 154 14.27 -2.32 -16.11
C GLY A 154 14.35 -0.86 -16.54
N ALA A 155 13.44 -0.42 -17.42
CA ALA A 155 13.37 0.98 -17.84
C ALA A 155 13.05 1.92 -16.68
N ALA A 156 12.17 1.53 -15.76
CA ALA A 156 11.84 2.36 -14.59
C ALA A 156 13.05 2.51 -13.64
N ILE A 157 13.78 1.42 -13.39
CA ILE A 157 15.00 1.44 -12.55
C ILE A 157 16.10 2.26 -13.23
N GLU A 158 16.34 2.05 -14.52
CA GLU A 158 17.31 2.82 -15.29
C GLU A 158 16.98 4.31 -15.27
N TYR A 159 15.72 4.68 -15.55
CA TYR A 159 15.30 6.07 -15.52
C TYR A 159 15.49 6.71 -14.15
N ALA A 160 15.08 6.03 -13.07
CA ALA A 160 15.25 6.56 -11.72
C ALA A 160 16.72 6.77 -11.33
N VAL A 161 17.57 5.78 -11.60
CA VAL A 161 18.97 5.80 -11.15
C VAL A 161 19.85 6.63 -12.07
N VAL A 162 19.71 6.46 -13.38
CA VAL A 162 20.58 7.08 -14.38
C VAL A 162 20.11 8.49 -14.73
N HIS A 163 18.80 8.74 -14.79
CA HIS A 163 18.28 10.05 -15.22
C HIS A 163 17.82 10.93 -14.05
N LEU A 164 16.98 10.40 -13.16
CA LEU A 164 16.47 11.17 -12.01
C LEU A 164 17.46 11.27 -10.85
N LYS A 165 18.48 10.41 -10.84
CA LYS A 165 19.53 10.34 -9.80
C LYS A 165 18.95 10.16 -8.40
N VAL A 166 17.97 9.26 -8.25
CA VAL A 166 17.44 8.88 -6.93
C VAL A 166 18.59 8.37 -6.05
N GLU A 167 18.48 8.60 -4.75
CA GLU A 167 19.50 8.24 -3.76
C GLU A 167 19.11 6.97 -2.98
N ASN A 168 17.86 6.56 -3.09
CA ASN A 168 17.31 5.42 -2.37
C ASN A 168 16.41 4.59 -3.29
N ILE A 169 16.57 3.26 -3.27
CA ILE A 169 15.55 2.33 -3.75
C ILE A 169 14.95 1.60 -2.55
N VAL A 170 13.62 1.65 -2.43
CA VAL A 170 12.88 0.98 -1.35
C VAL A 170 11.92 -0.04 -1.95
N VAL A 171 12.03 -1.31 -1.53
CA VAL A 171 11.08 -2.37 -1.90
C VAL A 171 10.18 -2.66 -0.70
N ILE A 172 8.89 -2.37 -0.82
CA ILE A 172 7.92 -2.43 0.28
C ILE A 172 6.98 -3.62 0.08
N GLY A 173 7.21 -4.68 0.86
CA GLY A 173 6.25 -5.76 1.06
C GLY A 173 5.10 -5.35 1.99
N HIS A 174 4.08 -6.19 2.11
CA HIS A 174 2.97 -5.92 3.01
C HIS A 174 2.27 -7.18 3.53
N SER A 175 1.56 -7.04 4.64
CA SER A 175 0.75 -8.14 5.20
C SER A 175 -0.40 -8.53 4.27
N CYS A 176 -0.80 -9.80 4.33
CA CYS A 176 -1.91 -10.37 3.54
C CYS A 176 -1.81 -10.11 2.02
N CYS A 177 -0.59 -10.09 1.45
CA CYS A 177 -0.38 -9.93 0.01
C CYS A 177 -0.96 -11.10 -0.80
N GLY A 178 -1.91 -10.79 -1.69
CA GLY A 178 -2.54 -11.79 -2.55
C GLY A 178 -1.57 -12.46 -3.53
N GLY A 179 -0.61 -11.71 -4.08
CA GLY A 179 0.39 -12.26 -5.00
C GLY A 179 1.36 -13.25 -4.31
N ILE A 180 1.85 -12.90 -3.12
CA ILE A 180 2.68 -13.82 -2.32
C ILE A 180 1.87 -15.05 -1.88
N LYS A 181 0.61 -14.87 -1.45
CA LYS A 181 -0.26 -16.01 -1.12
C LYS A 181 -0.44 -16.94 -2.31
N GLY A 182 -0.62 -16.39 -3.53
CA GLY A 182 -0.69 -17.16 -4.77
C GLY A 182 0.60 -17.94 -5.02
N LEU A 183 1.76 -17.28 -4.92
CA LEU A 183 3.07 -17.93 -5.07
C LEU A 183 3.25 -19.10 -4.09
N MET A 184 2.93 -18.90 -2.81
CA MET A 184 3.06 -19.92 -1.76
C MET A 184 2.09 -21.10 -1.92
N SER A 185 1.07 -20.99 -2.77
CA SER A 185 0.12 -22.07 -3.04
C SER A 185 0.54 -22.97 -4.20
N ILE A 186 1.61 -22.61 -4.92
CA ILE A 186 2.20 -23.44 -5.96
C ILE A 186 3.04 -24.52 -5.25
N PRO A 187 2.86 -25.81 -5.58
CA PRO A 187 3.72 -26.86 -5.04
C PRO A 187 5.17 -26.57 -5.42
N ASP A 188 6.02 -26.37 -4.42
CA ASP A 188 7.44 -26.04 -4.59
C ASP A 188 8.32 -27.07 -3.87
N ASP A 189 9.55 -27.27 -4.35
CA ASP A 189 10.53 -28.18 -3.74
C ASP A 189 11.19 -27.63 -2.46
N GLY A 190 10.74 -26.43 -2.06
CA GLY A 190 10.76 -25.96 -0.69
C GLY A 190 11.79 -24.91 -0.43
N THR A 191 11.48 -23.63 -0.67
CA THR A 191 11.94 -22.51 0.16
C THR A 191 11.25 -21.22 -0.29
N THR A 192 10.25 -20.72 0.45
CA THR A 192 10.10 -19.25 0.59
C THR A 192 9.19 -18.83 1.74
N ALA A 193 9.66 -17.93 2.59
CA ALA A 193 8.89 -17.21 3.60
C ALA A 193 8.52 -15.79 3.11
N ARG A 194 7.47 -15.18 3.67
CA ARG A 194 6.86 -13.93 3.13
C ARG A 194 7.79 -12.71 3.09
N GLN A 195 8.73 -12.57 4.03
CA GLN A 195 9.74 -11.48 4.03
C GLN A 195 10.88 -11.73 3.03
N GLU A 196 11.11 -12.98 2.63
CA GLU A 196 12.19 -13.33 1.71
C GLU A 196 11.94 -12.77 0.31
N ALA A 197 10.70 -12.56 -0.10
CA ALA A 197 10.37 -11.96 -1.40
C ALA A 197 10.93 -10.53 -1.56
N VAL A 198 10.93 -9.74 -0.49
CA VAL A 198 11.55 -8.40 -0.48
C VAL A 198 13.06 -8.55 -0.64
N ASN A 199 13.69 -9.45 0.10
CA ASN A 199 15.14 -9.67 0.03
C ASN A 199 15.59 -10.25 -1.32
N VAL A 200 14.82 -11.14 -1.94
CA VAL A 200 15.04 -11.61 -3.31
C VAL A 200 14.99 -10.45 -4.30
N SER A 201 14.00 -9.56 -4.16
CA SER A 201 13.89 -8.36 -5.00
C SER A 201 15.07 -7.40 -4.80
N LEU A 202 15.55 -7.24 -3.56
CA LEU A 202 16.76 -6.47 -3.26
C LEU A 202 18.02 -7.10 -3.89
N GLY A 203 18.14 -8.43 -3.87
CA GLY A 203 19.19 -9.15 -4.58
C GLY A 203 19.10 -8.96 -6.10
N ASN A 204 17.90 -9.00 -6.66
CA ASN A 204 17.66 -8.76 -8.08
C ASN A 204 18.06 -7.35 -8.52
N LEU A 205 17.84 -6.32 -7.69
CA LEU A 205 18.32 -4.96 -7.96
C LEU A 205 19.83 -4.90 -8.17
N LEU A 206 20.59 -5.73 -7.45
CA LEU A 206 22.05 -5.80 -7.64
C LEU A 206 22.43 -6.45 -8.97
N THR A 207 21.55 -7.13 -9.69
CA THR A 207 21.88 -7.65 -11.04
C THR A 207 21.99 -6.54 -12.09
N TYR A 208 21.37 -5.38 -11.86
CA TYR A 208 21.43 -4.20 -12.74
C TYR A 208 22.81 -3.52 -12.62
N PRO A 209 23.59 -3.41 -13.71
CA PRO A 209 24.95 -2.86 -13.64
C PRO A 209 25.04 -1.46 -13.01
N PHE A 210 24.18 -0.54 -13.43
CA PHE A 210 24.16 0.84 -12.94
C PHE A 210 23.67 0.97 -11.49
N VAL A 211 22.83 0.04 -11.00
CA VAL A 211 22.45 -0.01 -9.59
C VAL A 211 23.64 -0.43 -8.74
N ARG A 212 24.29 -1.54 -9.11
CA ARG A 212 25.49 -2.03 -8.43
C ARG A 212 26.59 -0.98 -8.38
N GLU A 213 26.86 -0.32 -9.50
CA GLU A 213 27.85 0.77 -9.57
C GLU A 213 27.48 1.92 -8.63
N ALA A 214 26.22 2.36 -8.62
CA ALA A 214 25.79 3.44 -7.75
C ALA A 214 25.86 3.08 -6.24
N VAL A 215 25.56 1.82 -5.90
CA VAL A 215 25.70 1.31 -4.51
C VAL A 215 27.17 1.27 -4.09
N VAL A 216 28.06 0.71 -4.91
CA VAL A 216 29.51 0.66 -4.63
C VAL A 216 30.08 2.08 -4.45
N ASN A 217 29.63 3.02 -5.27
CA ASN A 217 30.03 4.43 -5.19
C ASN A 217 29.32 5.23 -4.08
N LYS A 218 28.51 4.57 -3.22
CA LYS A 218 27.74 5.19 -2.12
C LYS A 218 26.81 6.31 -2.58
N LYS A 219 26.37 6.27 -3.83
CA LYS A 219 25.39 7.23 -4.41
C LYS A 219 23.95 6.72 -4.30
N LEU A 220 23.77 5.43 -4.02
CA LEU A 220 22.47 4.78 -3.95
C LEU A 220 22.44 3.82 -2.77
N SER A 221 21.37 3.86 -1.98
CA SER A 221 21.11 2.88 -0.92
C SER A 221 19.90 2.01 -1.26
N LEU A 222 19.97 0.72 -0.91
CA LEU A 222 18.87 -0.23 -1.12
C LEU A 222 18.24 -0.56 0.25
N LYS A 223 16.92 -0.49 0.33
CA LYS A 223 16.16 -0.72 1.57
C LYS A 223 14.99 -1.66 1.33
N GLY A 224 14.79 -2.58 2.26
CA GLY A 224 13.56 -3.37 2.34
C GLY A 224 12.61 -2.76 3.35
N GLY A 225 11.32 -2.81 3.06
CA GLY A 225 10.27 -2.42 4.00
C GLY A 225 9.15 -3.45 4.05
N HIS A 226 8.45 -3.52 5.17
CA HIS A 226 7.26 -4.34 5.33
C HIS A 226 6.17 -3.56 6.07
N TYR A 227 5.07 -3.26 5.37
CA TYR A 227 3.90 -2.63 5.96
C TYR A 227 2.88 -3.68 6.42
N ASP A 228 2.67 -3.78 7.72
CA ASP A 228 1.59 -4.60 8.27
C ASP A 228 0.35 -3.75 8.55
N PHE A 229 -0.60 -3.71 7.61
CA PHE A 229 -1.86 -2.99 7.80
C PHE A 229 -2.84 -3.68 8.76
N VAL A 230 -2.59 -4.93 9.18
CA VAL A 230 -3.42 -5.62 10.16
C VAL A 230 -3.12 -5.07 11.56
N ASN A 231 -1.83 -4.87 11.85
CA ASN A 231 -1.37 -4.36 13.14
C ASN A 231 -0.99 -2.86 13.12
N GLY A 232 -0.99 -2.23 11.94
CA GLY A 232 -0.62 -0.83 11.76
C GLY A 232 0.88 -0.54 11.96
N SER A 233 1.76 -1.52 11.72
CA SER A 233 3.21 -1.37 11.91
C SER A 233 3.96 -1.30 10.57
N PHE A 234 5.16 -0.72 10.61
CA PHE A 234 6.05 -0.63 9.45
C PHE A 234 7.49 -0.94 9.86
N ASP A 235 8.05 -2.00 9.27
CA ASP A 235 9.46 -2.36 9.44
C ASP A 235 10.29 -1.85 8.26
N LEU A 236 11.50 -1.36 8.52
CA LEU A 236 12.43 -0.86 7.52
C LEU A 236 13.85 -1.36 7.83
N TRP A 237 14.55 -1.89 6.82
CA TRP A 237 15.93 -2.35 6.95
C TRP A 237 16.78 -1.96 5.74
N ASN A 238 18.09 -1.84 5.95
CA ASN A 238 19.05 -1.61 4.88
C ASN A 238 19.57 -2.95 4.35
N LEU A 239 19.88 -2.99 3.05
CA LEU A 239 20.77 -4.01 2.52
C LEU A 239 22.21 -3.49 2.61
N ASP A 240 22.96 -4.00 3.59
CA ASP A 240 24.37 -3.64 3.76
C ASP A 240 25.22 -4.46 2.78
N PHE A 241 25.60 -3.84 1.66
CA PHE A 241 26.51 -4.43 0.69
C PHE A 241 27.96 -4.03 1.00
N GLY A 242 28.67 -4.92 1.71
CA GLY A 242 30.11 -4.78 1.93
C GLY A 242 30.91 -5.40 0.80
N VAL A 243 31.67 -4.59 0.05
CA VAL A 243 32.73 -5.13 -0.81
C VAL A 243 33.90 -5.47 0.09
N SER A 244 34.16 -6.76 0.34
CA SER A 244 35.43 -7.17 0.90
C SER A 244 36.51 -6.87 -0.15
N PRO A 245 37.58 -6.11 0.18
CA PRO A 245 38.73 -6.03 -0.70
C PRO A 245 39.20 -7.45 -1.00
N SER A 246 39.45 -7.76 -2.26
CA SER A 246 40.09 -9.00 -2.64
C SER A 246 41.41 -9.08 -1.87
N LEU A 247 41.62 -10.16 -1.12
CA LEU A 247 42.94 -10.52 -0.62
C LEU A 247 43.80 -10.74 -1.88
N ILE A 248 44.66 -9.76 -2.17
CA ILE A 248 45.74 -9.89 -3.15
C ILE A 248 46.58 -11.11 -2.74
#